data_AF-A0AAD9KVE5-F1
#
_entry.id   AF-A0AAD9KVE5-F1
#
_cell.length_a   1.000
_cell.length_b   1.000
_cell.length_c   1.000
_cell.angle_alpha   90.00
_cell.angle_beta   90.00
_cell.angle_gamma   90.00
#
_symmetry.space_group_name_H-M   'P 1'
#
loop_
_entity.id
_entity.type
_entity.pdbx_description
1 polymer ?
#
loop_
_entity_poly.entity_id
_entity_poly.type
_entity_poly.pdbx_seq_one_letter_code
_entity_poly.pdbx_strand_id
1 'polypeptide(L)'
;MSRRDQAHKSVLLTRSTRSTPAAYNYACRLLQKHTRALKSDWWERKAVELQRAADRNEMKGFYNGLKEVWGPVHLKSTDGMDTFSGSKRVVARWSEHFQKLLNLPGDIDHEAMDNIQQRITKTCLDEITTMDEMTRAIADLKDDKAPGGDGIPA
;
A
#
# COMPACT_ATOMS: atom_id res chain seq x y z
N MET A 1 -2.09 13.43 40.78
CA MET A 1 -2.77 14.44 39.93
C MET A 1 -1.74 15.05 38.99
N SER A 2 -2.06 15.28 37.71
CA SER A 2 -1.13 15.91 36.76
C SER A 2 -0.81 17.35 37.20
N ARG A 3 0.41 17.85 36.92
CA ARG A 3 0.81 19.24 37.22
C ARG A 3 -0.20 20.25 36.64
N ARG A 4 -0.76 19.97 35.46
CA ARG A 4 -1.84 20.76 34.86
C ARG A 4 -3.10 20.76 35.74
N ASP A 5 -3.53 19.60 36.22
CA ASP A 5 -4.76 19.45 37.01
C ASP A 5 -4.63 20.12 38.37
N GLN A 6 -3.44 20.09 38.97
CA GLN A 6 -3.14 20.79 40.22
C GLN A 6 -3.13 22.31 40.02
N ALA A 7 -2.54 22.81 38.92
CA ALA A 7 -2.60 24.23 38.57
C ALA A 7 -4.03 24.67 38.23
N HIS A 8 -4.82 23.85 37.55
CA HIS A 8 -6.23 24.12 37.26
C HIS A 8 -7.04 24.24 38.55
N LYS A 9 -6.85 23.31 39.49
CA LYS A 9 -7.51 23.33 40.79
C LYS A 9 -7.14 24.58 41.59
N SER A 10 -5.89 25.05 41.53
CA SER A 10 -5.49 26.31 42.17
C SER A 10 -6.18 27.54 41.58
N VAL A 11 -6.36 27.59 40.25
CA VAL A 11 -7.10 28.68 39.58
C VAL A 11 -8.57 28.74 40.02
N LEU A 12 -9.19 27.58 40.27
CA LEU A 12 -10.59 27.50 40.71
C LEU A 12 -10.81 27.83 42.19
N LEU A 13 -9.84 27.49 43.05
CA LEU A 13 -9.97 27.61 44.51
C LEU A 13 -9.42 28.91 45.11
N THR A 14 -8.58 29.66 44.39
CA THR A 14 -7.99 30.91 44.89
C THR A 14 -8.59 32.15 44.22
N ARG A 15 -8.64 33.28 44.95
CA ARG A 15 -9.00 34.59 44.37
C ARG A 15 -8.01 34.91 43.24
N SER A 16 -8.53 35.11 42.03
CA SER A 16 -7.73 35.24 40.80
C SER A 16 -6.65 36.31 40.96
N THR A 17 -5.39 35.87 40.98
CA THR A 17 -4.19 36.72 40.88
C THR A 17 -3.57 36.50 39.50
N ARG A 18 -2.89 37.49 38.91
CA ARG A 18 -2.28 37.34 37.56
C ARG A 18 -1.34 36.13 37.45
N SER A 19 -0.80 35.65 38.58
CA SER A 19 0.13 34.51 38.64
C SER A 19 -0.54 33.14 38.47
N THR A 20 -1.78 32.95 38.95
CA THR A 20 -2.42 31.61 38.92
C THR A 20 -2.83 31.17 37.51
N PRO A 21 -3.42 32.01 36.64
CA PRO A 21 -3.66 31.66 35.23
C PRO A 21 -2.37 31.48 34.43
N ALA A 22 -1.32 32.25 34.73
CA ALA A 22 -0.03 32.14 34.04
C ALA A 22 0.64 30.77 34.29
N ALA A 23 0.61 30.28 35.54
CA ALA A 23 1.12 28.97 35.91
C ALA A 23 0.33 27.83 35.25
N TYR A 24 -1.01 27.93 35.19
CA TYR A 24 -1.85 26.96 34.49
C TYR A 24 -1.57 26.94 32.98
N ASN A 25 -1.51 28.11 32.33
CA ASN A 25 -1.19 28.21 30.91
C ASN A 25 0.21 27.68 30.57
N TYR A 26 1.19 27.89 31.45
CA TYR A 26 2.51 27.28 31.32
C TYR A 26 2.45 25.74 31.40
N ALA A 27 1.74 25.19 32.39
CA ALA A 27 1.57 23.74 32.52
C ALA A 27 0.85 23.12 31.31
N CYS A 28 -0.17 23.80 30.77
CA CYS A 28 -0.86 23.39 29.54
C CYS A 28 0.08 23.39 28.33
N ARG A 29 0.87 24.46 28.13
CA ARG A 29 1.86 24.55 27.04
C ARG A 29 2.91 23.46 27.12
N LEU A 30 3.42 23.18 28.33
CA LEU A 30 4.41 22.12 28.53
C LEU A 30 3.83 20.75 28.18
N LEU A 31 2.63 20.44 28.67
CA LEU A 31 1.94 19.19 28.34
C LEU A 31 1.71 19.07 26.82
N GLN A 32 1.22 20.14 26.19
CA GLN A 32 0.99 20.15 24.74
C GLN A 32 2.29 19.94 23.95
N LYS A 33 3.40 20.56 24.37
CA LYS A 33 4.72 20.37 23.77
C LYS A 33 5.15 18.90 23.85
N HIS A 34 5.06 18.28 25.02
CA HIS A 34 5.41 16.88 25.19
C HIS A 34 4.51 15.94 24.39
N THR A 35 3.19 16.16 24.39
CA THR A 35 2.26 15.34 23.61
C THR A 35 2.53 15.46 22.11
N ARG A 36 2.87 16.65 21.61
CA ARG A 36 3.26 16.84 20.21
C ARG A 36 4.55 16.09 19.89
N ALA A 37 5.58 16.22 20.72
CA ALA A 37 6.83 15.50 20.54
C ALA A 37 6.61 13.99 20.48
N LEU A 38 5.87 13.42 21.44
CA LEU A 38 5.55 11.98 21.47
C LEU A 38 4.81 11.50 20.21
N LYS A 39 3.90 12.32 19.68
CA LYS A 39 3.20 12.02 18.42
C LYS A 39 4.16 12.05 17.23
N SER A 40 4.98 13.10 17.12
CA SER A 40 5.98 13.22 16.06
C SER A 40 6.97 12.06 16.09
N ASP A 41 7.52 11.73 17.26
CA ASP A 41 8.46 10.62 17.44
C ASP A 41 7.85 9.26 17.05
N TRP A 42 6.55 9.08 17.27
CA TRP A 42 5.85 7.87 16.84
C TRP A 42 5.71 7.84 15.31
N TRP A 43 5.29 8.94 14.68
CA TRP A 43 5.15 9.03 13.23
C TRP A 43 6.47 8.83 12.49
N GLU A 44 7.54 9.45 12.95
CA GLU A 44 8.88 9.30 12.35
C GLU A 44 9.36 7.85 12.44
N ARG A 45 9.23 7.21 13.61
CA ARG A 45 9.58 5.79 13.76
C ARG A 45 8.74 4.89 12.85
N LYS A 46 7.44 5.17 12.73
CA LYS A 46 6.55 4.37 11.88
C LYS A 46 6.86 4.54 10.40
N ALA A 47 7.21 5.75 9.97
CA ALA A 47 7.63 6.02 8.59
C ALA A 47 8.93 5.26 8.25
N VAL A 48 9.92 5.26 9.14
CA VAL A 48 11.17 4.50 8.96
C VAL A 48 10.91 2.99 8.90
N GLU A 49 10.01 2.47 9.75
CA GLU A 49 9.62 1.06 9.72
C GLU A 49 8.98 0.67 8.38
N LEU A 50 8.02 1.47 7.90
CA LEU A 50 7.34 1.23 6.62
C LEU A 50 8.30 1.30 5.44
N GLN A 51 9.18 2.31 5.40
CA GLN A 51 10.17 2.44 4.34
C GLN A 51 11.10 1.22 4.30
N ARG A 52 11.61 0.77 5.45
CA ARG A 52 12.46 -0.42 5.54
C ARG A 52 11.76 -1.70 5.07
N ALA A 53 10.48 -1.85 5.38
CA ALA A 53 9.69 -3.00 4.90
C ALA A 53 9.52 -2.96 3.38
N ALA A 54 9.29 -1.77 2.80
CA ALA A 54 9.23 -1.59 1.36
C ALA A 54 10.57 -1.89 0.68
N ASP A 55 11.68 -1.36 1.22
CA ASP A 55 13.03 -1.56 0.66
C ASP A 55 13.45 -3.03 0.65
N ARG A 56 13.01 -3.82 1.64
CA ARG A 56 13.26 -5.28 1.72
C ARG A 56 12.25 -6.13 0.95
N ASN A 57 11.30 -5.51 0.25
CA ASN A 57 10.18 -6.20 -0.40
C ASN A 57 9.32 -7.06 0.57
N GLU A 58 9.28 -6.69 1.86
CA GLU A 58 8.47 -7.35 2.89
C GLU A 58 7.03 -6.84 2.86
N MET A 59 6.31 -7.13 1.76
CA MET A 59 4.97 -6.58 1.50
C MET A 59 3.95 -6.84 2.61
N LYS A 60 4.05 -7.98 3.31
CA LYS A 60 3.19 -8.30 4.46
C LYS A 60 3.43 -7.35 5.64
N GLY A 61 4.70 -7.04 5.93
CA GLY A 61 5.07 -6.10 6.99
C GLY A 61 4.61 -4.69 6.66
N PHE A 62 4.84 -4.26 5.42
CA PHE A 62 4.38 -2.96 4.92
C PHE A 62 2.86 -2.80 5.04
N TYR A 63 2.09 -3.80 4.58
CA TYR A 63 0.63 -3.77 4.66
C TYR A 63 0.12 -3.72 6.11
N ASN A 64 0.72 -4.52 7.01
CA ASN A 64 0.36 -4.49 8.43
C ASN A 64 0.66 -3.11 9.06
N GLY A 65 1.81 -2.51 8.74
CA GLY A 65 2.15 -1.18 9.22
C GLY A 65 1.17 -0.10 8.72
N LEU A 66 0.72 -0.18 7.46
CA LEU A 66 -0.32 0.71 6.93
C LEU A 66 -1.66 0.53 7.65
N LYS A 67 -2.02 -0.71 7.98
CA LYS A 67 -3.25 -1.03 8.73
C LYS A 67 -3.22 -0.46 10.15
N GLU A 68 -2.06 -0.38 10.79
CA GLU A 68 -1.92 0.28 12.09
C GLU A 68 -2.10 1.81 12.00
N VAL A 69 -1.65 2.42 10.90
CA VAL A 69 -1.75 3.86 10.67
C VAL A 69 -3.18 4.29 10.34
N TRP A 70 -3.82 3.59 9.40
CA TRP A 70 -5.12 3.98 8.86
C TRP A 70 -6.29 3.22 9.49
N GLY A 71 -6.00 2.17 10.25
CA GLY A 71 -7.01 1.23 10.73
C GLY A 71 -7.40 0.19 9.67
N PRO A 72 -8.38 -0.66 9.97
CA PRO A 72 -8.89 -1.64 9.01
C PRO A 72 -9.51 -0.93 7.80
N VAL A 73 -8.98 -1.20 6.61
CA VAL A 73 -9.57 -0.74 5.36
C VAL A 73 -10.85 -1.53 5.10
N HIS A 74 -11.97 -0.82 5.10
CA HIS A 74 -13.28 -1.37 4.89
C HIS A 74 -13.68 -1.23 3.42
N LEU A 75 -13.92 -2.36 2.75
CA LEU A 75 -14.42 -2.35 1.38
C LEU A 75 -15.88 -1.89 1.43
N LYS A 76 -16.22 -0.85 0.67
CA LYS A 76 -17.59 -0.32 0.60
C LYS A 76 -18.35 -0.89 -0.60
N SER A 77 -19.66 -0.99 -0.45
CA SER A 77 -20.59 -1.23 -1.56
C SER A 77 -20.54 -0.08 -2.58
N THR A 78 -20.99 -0.34 -3.81
CA THR A 78 -21.09 0.66 -4.88
C THR A 78 -21.94 1.87 -4.47
N ASP A 79 -22.95 1.67 -3.63
CA ASP A 79 -23.82 2.72 -3.08
C ASP A 79 -23.27 3.38 -1.81
N GLY A 80 -22.13 2.89 -1.29
CA GLY A 80 -21.48 3.39 -0.09
C GLY A 80 -22.20 3.06 1.23
N MET A 81 -23.34 2.36 1.20
CA MET A 81 -24.18 2.10 2.38
C MET A 81 -23.65 0.93 3.21
N ASP A 82 -23.16 -0.11 2.56
CA ASP A 82 -22.65 -1.31 3.21
C ASP A 82 -21.12 -1.32 3.31
N THR A 83 -20.63 -1.76 4.47
CA THR A 83 -19.21 -2.02 4.74
C THR A 83 -18.97 -3.52 4.87
N PHE A 84 -18.04 -4.05 4.07
CA PHE A 84 -17.67 -5.46 4.06
C PHE A 84 -16.40 -5.68 4.89
N SER A 85 -16.50 -6.50 5.95
CA SER A 85 -15.37 -6.91 6.79
C SER A 85 -15.06 -8.42 6.74
N GLY A 86 -15.95 -9.22 6.14
CA GLY A 86 -15.80 -10.67 6.03
C GLY A 86 -15.15 -11.11 4.71
N SER A 87 -14.17 -12.03 4.78
CA SER A 87 -13.37 -12.50 3.63
C SER A 87 -14.20 -12.86 2.39
N LYS A 88 -15.28 -13.65 2.54
CA LYS A 88 -16.15 -14.03 1.41
C LYS A 88 -16.85 -12.84 0.76
N ARG A 89 -17.33 -11.87 1.56
CA ARG A 89 -18.02 -10.67 1.06
C ARG A 89 -17.04 -9.73 0.35
N VAL A 90 -15.81 -9.62 0.85
CA VAL A 90 -14.72 -8.86 0.22
C VAL A 90 -14.39 -9.44 -1.16
N VAL A 91 -14.23 -10.77 -1.27
CA VAL A 91 -13.97 -11.43 -2.55
C VAL A 91 -15.12 -11.24 -3.55
N ALA A 92 -16.36 -11.42 -3.10
CA ALA A 92 -17.53 -11.19 -3.95
C ALA A 92 -17.60 -9.75 -4.47
N ARG A 93 -17.32 -8.76 -3.62
CA ARG A 93 -17.30 -7.35 -4.00
C ARG A 93 -16.16 -7.02 -4.98
N TRP A 94 -14.98 -7.61 -4.79
CA TRP A 94 -13.89 -7.48 -5.76
C TRP A 94 -14.26 -8.09 -7.12
N SER A 95 -14.87 -9.28 -7.12
CA SER A 95 -15.36 -9.92 -8.36
C SER A 95 -16.34 -9.01 -9.10
N GLU A 96 -17.33 -8.46 -8.40
CA GLU A 96 -18.31 -7.54 -8.99
C GLU A 96 -17.65 -6.27 -9.56
N HIS A 97 -16.71 -5.67 -8.82
CA HIS A 97 -15.99 -4.48 -9.27
C HIS A 97 -15.16 -4.75 -10.53
N PHE A 98 -14.36 -5.81 -10.54
CA PHE A 98 -13.53 -6.16 -11.69
C PHE A 98 -14.35 -6.64 -12.89
N GLN A 99 -15.47 -7.32 -12.67
CA GLN A 99 -16.39 -7.64 -13.76
C GLN A 99 -16.90 -6.38 -14.45
N LYS A 100 -17.33 -5.37 -13.69
CA LYS A 100 -17.77 -4.09 -14.25
C LYS A 100 -16.64 -3.31 -14.93
N LEU A 101 -15.42 -3.37 -14.38
CA LEU A 101 -14.27 -2.61 -14.88
C LEU A 101 -13.61 -3.22 -16.12
N LEU A 102 -13.51 -4.55 -16.18
CA LEU A 102 -12.77 -5.25 -17.23
C LEU A 102 -13.69 -5.78 -18.33
N ASN A 103 -14.94 -6.10 -18.01
CA ASN A 103 -15.91 -6.62 -18.96
C ASN A 103 -16.93 -5.55 -19.35
N LEU A 104 -16.47 -4.31 -19.61
CA LEU A 104 -17.34 -3.33 -20.22
C LEU A 104 -17.75 -3.86 -21.60
N PRO A 105 -19.05 -3.85 -21.94
CA PRO A 105 -19.47 -4.04 -23.32
C PRO A 105 -18.96 -2.83 -24.11
N GLY A 106 -17.79 -2.98 -24.72
CA GLY A 106 -17.26 -2.01 -25.67
C GLY A 106 -17.96 -2.21 -27.01
N ASP A 107 -18.42 -1.12 -27.60
CA ASP A 107 -18.69 -1.07 -29.03
C ASP A 107 -17.31 -1.00 -29.71
N ILE A 108 -16.81 -2.15 -30.14
CA ILE A 108 -15.53 -2.23 -30.83
C ILE A 108 -15.77 -1.61 -32.20
N ASP A 109 -15.14 -0.46 -32.44
CA ASP A 109 -15.16 0.15 -33.77
C ASP A 109 -14.50 -0.79 -34.77
N HIS A 110 -15.32 -1.42 -35.60
CA HIS A 110 -14.89 -2.35 -36.62
C HIS A 110 -13.99 -1.67 -37.66
N GLU A 111 -14.19 -0.37 -37.92
CA GLU A 111 -13.32 0.40 -38.80
C GLU A 111 -11.92 0.52 -38.20
N ALA A 112 -11.81 0.85 -36.90
CA ALA A 112 -10.52 0.88 -36.21
C ALA A 112 -9.85 -0.50 -36.18
N MET A 113 -10.62 -1.58 -36.02
CA MET A 113 -10.10 -2.95 -36.00
C MET A 113 -9.58 -3.41 -37.37
N ASP A 114 -10.30 -3.10 -38.45
CA ASP A 114 -9.89 -3.42 -39.83
C ASP A 114 -8.66 -2.61 -40.26
N ASN A 115 -8.45 -1.43 -39.67
CA ASN A 115 -7.27 -0.59 -39.90
C ASN A 115 -6.02 -1.04 -39.11
N ILE A 116 -6.11 -2.05 -38.24
CA ILE A 116 -4.94 -2.60 -37.54
C ILE A 116 -4.08 -3.37 -38.55
N GLN A 117 -2.87 -2.84 -38.82
CA GLN A 117 -1.91 -3.49 -39.70
C GLN A 117 -1.54 -4.88 -39.17
N GLN A 118 -2.01 -5.92 -39.88
CA GLN A 118 -1.65 -7.30 -39.58
C GLN A 118 -0.18 -7.54 -39.95
N ARG A 119 0.57 -8.17 -39.04
CA ARG A 119 1.92 -8.67 -39.33
C ARG A 119 1.80 -10.02 -40.04
N ILE A 120 2.82 -10.36 -40.83
CA ILE A 120 2.89 -11.67 -41.49
C ILE A 120 2.80 -12.77 -40.42
N THR A 121 1.81 -13.64 -40.56
CA THR A 121 1.63 -14.80 -39.69
C THR A 121 2.83 -15.72 -39.83
N LYS A 122 3.51 -16.00 -38.72
CA LYS A 122 4.65 -16.93 -38.67
C LYS A 122 4.17 -18.33 -38.33
N THR A 123 3.65 -19.03 -39.32
CA THR A 123 3.17 -20.43 -39.17
C THR A 123 4.25 -21.39 -38.70
N CYS A 124 5.53 -21.09 -38.92
CA CYS A 124 6.65 -21.88 -38.39
C CYS A 124 6.70 -21.93 -36.86
N LEU A 125 6.03 -21.03 -36.14
CA LEU A 125 5.91 -21.09 -34.68
C LEU A 125 4.86 -22.09 -34.20
N ASP A 126 3.95 -22.51 -35.09
CA ASP A 126 2.92 -23.52 -34.79
C ASP A 126 3.45 -24.96 -34.98
N GLU A 127 4.63 -25.09 -35.60
CA GLU A 127 5.29 -26.37 -35.83
C GLU A 127 5.93 -26.89 -34.54
N ILE A 128 5.85 -28.21 -34.31
CA ILE A 128 6.49 -28.85 -33.16
C ILE A 128 8.00 -28.68 -33.29
N THR A 129 8.63 -28.16 -32.24
CA THR A 129 10.09 -28.00 -32.19
C THR A 129 10.79 -29.33 -32.43
N THR A 130 11.70 -29.35 -33.40
CA THR A 130 12.49 -30.54 -33.73
C THR A 130 13.70 -30.68 -32.82
N MET A 131 14.20 -31.90 -32.64
CA MET A 131 15.40 -32.15 -31.83
C MET A 131 16.64 -31.44 -32.38
N ASP A 132 16.75 -31.31 -33.71
CA ASP A 132 17.87 -30.61 -34.35
C ASP A 132 17.81 -29.10 -34.13
N GLU A 133 16.62 -28.51 -34.10
CA GLU A 133 16.45 -27.09 -33.73
C GLU A 133 16.79 -26.87 -32.26
N MET A 134 16.35 -27.78 -31.38
CA MET A 134 16.66 -27.70 -29.95
C MET A 134 18.18 -27.79 -29.71
N THR A 135 18.85 -28.73 -30.39
CA THR A 135 20.30 -28.93 -30.28
C THR A 135 21.08 -27.73 -30.83
N ARG A 136 20.64 -27.15 -31.95
CA ARG A 136 21.23 -25.91 -32.49
C ARG A 136 21.00 -24.71 -31.60
N ALA A 137 19.80 -24.54 -31.05
CA ALA A 137 19.50 -23.44 -30.14
C ALA A 137 20.34 -23.53 -28.85
N ILE A 138 20.58 -24.74 -28.34
CA ILE A 138 21.49 -25.00 -27.22
C ILE A 138 22.93 -24.65 -27.60
N ALA A 139 23.40 -25.02 -28.79
CA ALA A 139 24.74 -24.68 -29.24
C ALA A 139 24.94 -23.17 -29.51
N ASP A 140 23.87 -22.45 -29.89
CA ASP A 140 23.88 -21.01 -30.14
C ASP A 140 23.76 -20.16 -28.86
N LEU A 141 23.45 -20.79 -27.71
CA LEU A 141 23.50 -20.12 -26.42
C LEU A 141 24.95 -19.70 -26.14
N LYS A 142 25.13 -18.44 -25.71
CA LYS A 142 26.44 -17.96 -25.30
C LYS A 142 26.76 -18.52 -23.92
N ASP A 143 27.86 -19.27 -23.86
CA ASP A 143 28.48 -19.72 -22.61
C ASP A 143 28.92 -18.52 -21.75
N ASP A 144 29.14 -18.77 -20.45
CA ASP A 144 29.65 -17.80 -19.45
C ASP A 144 28.72 -16.64 -19.06
N LYS A 145 27.40 -16.77 -19.24
CA LYS A 145 26.46 -15.81 -18.62
C LYS A 145 26.30 -16.09 -17.12
N ALA A 146 26.25 -15.01 -16.35
CA ALA A 146 25.96 -15.08 -14.93
C ALA A 146 24.60 -15.76 -14.68
N PRO A 147 24.50 -16.69 -13.72
CA PRO A 147 23.25 -17.38 -13.38
C PRO A 147 22.12 -16.40 -12.99
N GLY A 148 20.89 -16.77 -13.32
CA GLY A 148 19.69 -16.08 -12.88
C GLY A 148 19.40 -16.29 -11.39
N GLY A 149 18.21 -15.85 -10.94
CA GLY A 149 17.77 -16.06 -9.55
C GLY A 149 17.56 -17.54 -9.17
N ASP A 150 17.52 -18.43 -10.15
CA ASP A 150 17.49 -19.89 -10.02
C ASP A 150 18.87 -20.51 -9.81
N GLY A 151 19.95 -19.76 -10.00
CA GLY A 151 21.32 -20.21 -9.77
C GLY A 151 21.88 -21.15 -10.84
N ILE A 152 21.20 -21.32 -11.97
CA ILE A 152 21.65 -22.18 -13.06
C ILE A 152 22.52 -21.34 -14.04
N PRO A 153 23.82 -21.63 -14.18
CA PRO A 153 24.68 -20.95 -15.14
C PRO A 153 24.33 -21.36 -16.58
N ALA A 154 24.68 -20.51 -17.56
CA ALA A 154 24.54 -20.83 -18.98
C ALA A 154 25.42 -22.00 -19.40
#